data_AF-A0A356W938-F1
#
_entry.id   AF-A0A356W938-F1
#
_cell.length_a   1.000
_cell.length_b   1.000
_cell.length_c   1.000
_cell.angle_alpha   90.00
_cell.angle_beta   90.00
_cell.angle_gamma   90.00
#
_symmetry.space_group_name_H-M   'P 1'
#
loop_
_entity.id
_entity.type
_entity.pdbx_description
1 polymer ?
#
loop_
_entity_poly.entity_id
_entity_poly.type
_entity_poly.pdbx_seq_one_letter_code
_entity_poly.pdbx_strand_id
1 'polypeptide(L)' 'EGTDICFAPVLSMSEAPHHQHNVDRQTFVEVEGVVQPAPAPRFSATPGAIQGRPAGLGEHSDEILRDWGIT' A
#
# COMPACT_ATOMS: atom_id res chain seq x y z
N GLU A 1 -5.22 -17.40 20.72
CA GLU A 1 -6.65 -17.14 20.44
C GLU A 1 -7.48 -18.32 20.96
N GLY A 2 -8.78 -18.14 21.25
CA GLY A 2 -9.65 -19.26 21.62
C GLY A 2 -10.45 -19.14 22.93
N THR A 3 -10.79 -17.93 23.37
CA THR A 3 -11.84 -17.71 24.38
C THR A 3 -12.99 -16.93 23.74
N ASP A 4 -14.22 -17.10 24.25
CA ASP A 4 -15.44 -16.43 23.73
C ASP A 4 -15.56 -14.96 24.20
N ILE A 5 -14.42 -14.28 24.30
CA ILE A 5 -14.33 -12.88 24.70
C ILE A 5 -13.63 -12.13 23.56
N CYS A 6 -14.17 -10.99 23.17
CA CYS A 6 -13.53 -10.13 22.20
C CYS A 6 -12.25 -9.52 22.79
N PHE A 7 -11.09 -10.04 22.38
CA PHE A 7 -9.80 -9.47 22.66
C PHE A 7 -8.91 -9.54 21.42
N ALA A 8 -7.89 -8.70 21.37
CA ALA A 8 -6.84 -8.74 20.36
C ALA A 8 -5.53 -8.24 20.97
N PRO A 9 -4.36 -8.70 20.49
CA PRO A 9 -3.10 -8.12 20.89
C PRO A 9 -2.97 -6.68 20.37
N VAL A 10 -2.25 -5.84 21.12
CA VAL A 10 -1.80 -4.53 20.63
C VAL A 10 -0.51 -4.77 19.86
N LEU A 11 -0.58 -4.72 18.52
CA LEU A 11 0.57 -4.93 17.65
C LEU A 11 1.27 -3.60 17.37
N SER A 12 2.60 -3.62 17.41
CA SER A 12 3.44 -2.55 16.89
C SER A 12 3.47 -2.52 15.36
N MET A 13 4.02 -1.43 14.80
CA MET A 13 4.18 -1.28 13.35
C MET A 13 5.09 -2.36 12.72
N SER A 14 6.04 -2.91 13.48
CA SER A 14 6.91 -4.00 13.01
C SER A 14 6.26 -5.38 13.17
N GLU A 15 5.34 -5.56 14.11
CA GLU A 15 4.62 -6.83 14.30
C GLU A 15 3.43 -6.98 13.35
N ALA A 16 2.72 -5.88 13.08
CA ALA A 16 1.48 -5.91 12.30
C ALA A 16 1.62 -6.58 10.91
N PRO A 17 2.69 -6.33 10.10
CA PRO A 17 2.86 -6.99 8.81
C PRO A 17 2.97 -8.51 8.89
N HIS A 18 3.42 -9.04 10.02
CA HIS A 18 3.69 -10.47 10.23
C HIS A 18 2.53 -11.21 10.89
N HIS A 19 1.48 -10.51 11.33
CA HIS A 19 0.30 -11.17 11.89
C HIS A 19 -0.41 -12.01 10.84
N GLN A 20 -0.80 -13.25 11.17
CA GLN A 20 -1.32 -14.23 10.19
C GLN A 20 -2.43 -13.66 9.30
N HIS A 21 -3.41 -12.97 9.89
CA HIS A 21 -4.48 -12.31 9.13
C HIS A 21 -3.98 -11.31 8.08
N ASN A 22 -2.92 -10.56 8.38
CA ASN A 22 -2.35 -9.58 7.47
C ASN A 22 -1.49 -10.24 6.39
N VAL A 23 -0.79 -11.33 6.72
CA VAL A 23 -0.03 -12.14 5.76
C VAL A 23 -0.96 -12.81 4.75
N ASP A 24 -1.99 -13.52 5.23
CA ASP A 24 -2.96 -14.25 4.38
C ASP A 24 -3.67 -13.34 3.39
N ARG A 25 -3.85 -12.08 3.81
CA ARG A 25 -4.52 -11.07 3.01
C ARG A 25 -3.56 -10.22 2.23
N GLN A 26 -2.24 -10.32 2.41
CA GLN A 26 -1.28 -9.38 1.84
C GLN A 26 -1.66 -7.92 2.15
N THR A 27 -2.05 -7.63 3.41
CA THR A 27 -2.43 -6.28 3.87
C THR A 27 -1.25 -5.32 3.76
N PHE A 28 -0.04 -5.83 3.98
CA PHE A 28 1.23 -5.14 3.74
C PHE A 28 1.97 -5.86 2.62
N VAL A 29 2.69 -5.09 1.81
CA VAL A 29 3.52 -5.56 0.70
C VAL A 29 4.88 -4.87 0.76
N GLU A 30 5.90 -5.53 0.23
CA GLU A 30 7.23 -4.95 0.09
C GLU A 30 7.43 -4.50 -1.35
N VAL A 31 7.74 -3.21 -1.54
CA VAL A 31 8.04 -2.62 -2.85
C VAL A 31 9.32 -1.81 -2.69
N GLU A 32 10.30 -2.06 -3.55
CA GLU A 32 11.61 -1.39 -3.52
C GLU A 32 12.28 -1.43 -2.12
N GLY A 33 12.13 -2.55 -1.40
CA GLY A 33 12.71 -2.76 -0.07
C GLY A 33 11.98 -2.06 1.08
N VAL A 34 10.81 -1.44 0.82
CA VAL A 34 9.99 -0.77 1.83
C VAL A 34 8.70 -1.55 2.07
N VAL A 35 8.48 -1.95 3.32
CA VAL A 35 7.20 -2.53 3.75
C VAL A 35 6.16 -1.43 3.90
N GLN A 36 5.08 -1.53 3.14
CA GLN A 36 4.00 -0.54 3.12
C GLN A 36 2.63 -1.20 2.97
N PRO A 37 1.53 -0.53 3.33
CA PRO A 37 0.18 -1.05 3.11
C PRO A 37 -0.08 -1.28 1.62
N ALA A 38 -0.75 -2.38 1.29
CA ALA A 38 -1.33 -2.59 -0.03
C ALA A 38 -2.54 -1.68 -0.26
N PRO A 39 -2.89 -1.35 -1.52
CA PRO A 39 -4.10 -0.58 -1.83
C PRO A 39 -5.37 -1.18 -1.22
N ALA A 40 -6.22 -0.33 -0.64
CA ALA A 40 -7.48 -0.72 -0.02
C ALA A 40 -8.61 0.27 -0.36
N PRO A 41 -9.87 -0.18 -0.49
CA PRO A 41 -10.33 -1.57 -0.40
C PRO A 41 -9.96 -2.40 -1.65
N ARG A 42 -10.09 -3.74 -1.55
CA ARG A 42 -9.81 -4.67 -2.66
C ARG A 42 -11.05 -4.82 -3.54
N PHE A 43 -11.06 -4.11 -4.66
CA PHE A 43 -12.12 -4.25 -5.67
C PHE A 43 -11.90 -5.51 -6.51
N SER A 44 -12.98 -6.24 -6.80
CA SER A 44 -12.93 -7.45 -7.63
C SER A 44 -12.80 -7.15 -9.13
N ALA A 45 -13.45 -6.09 -9.61
CA ALA A 45 -13.46 -5.72 -11.03
C ALA A 45 -12.25 -4.88 -11.45
N THR A 46 -11.81 -3.95 -10.58
CA THR A 46 -10.71 -3.02 -10.84
C THR A 46 -9.75 -2.97 -9.64
N PRO A 47 -8.94 -4.02 -9.42
CA PRO A 47 -7.99 -4.02 -8.32
C PRO A 47 -7.04 -2.83 -8.39
N GLY A 48 -6.86 -2.12 -7.28
CA GLY A 48 -5.83 -1.08 -7.16
C GLY A 48 -4.43 -1.69 -7.20
N ALA A 49 -3.46 -0.95 -7.73
CA ALA A 49 -2.07 -1.38 -7.82
C ALA A 49 -1.12 -0.23 -7.46
N ILE A 50 0.00 -0.55 -6.84
CA ILE A 50 1.09 0.40 -6.59
C ILE A 50 1.74 0.70 -7.95
N GLN A 51 1.75 1.96 -8.37
CA GLN A 51 2.23 2.38 -9.70
C GLN A 51 3.70 2.79 -9.74
N GLY A 52 4.36 2.86 -8.59
CA GLY A 52 5.77 3.23 -8.48
C GLY A 52 6.06 4.05 -7.23
N ARG A 53 7.30 4.50 -7.11
CA ARG A 53 7.72 5.44 -6.07
C ARG A 53 7.05 6.82 -6.23
N PRO A 54 7.03 7.65 -5.19
CA PRO A 54 6.70 9.06 -5.34
C PRO A 54 7.58 9.74 -6.38
N ALA A 55 6.97 10.60 -7.21
CA ALA A 55 7.68 11.40 -8.18
C ALA A 55 8.68 12.33 -7.49
N GLY A 56 9.85 12.51 -8.12
CA GLY A 56 10.84 13.50 -7.73
C GLY A 56 10.39 14.91 -8.08
N LEU A 57 11.09 15.90 -7.54
CA LEU A 57 10.82 17.30 -7.83
C LEU A 57 10.98 17.59 -9.33
N GLY A 58 9.88 17.99 -9.97
CA GLY A 58 9.86 18.33 -11.39
C GLY A 58 10.01 17.15 -12.35
N GLU A 59 9.99 15.90 -11.86
CA GLU A 59 10.24 14.69 -12.66
C GLU A 59 9.36 14.60 -13.92
N HIS A 60 8.11 15.07 -13.81
CA HIS A 60 7.13 15.02 -14.91
C HIS A 60 6.74 16.40 -15.44
N SER A 61 7.41 17.49 -15.03
CA SER A 61 6.99 18.86 -15.38
C SER A 61 6.90 19.07 -16.90
N ASP A 62 7.95 18.72 -17.63
CA ASP A 62 7.99 18.90 -19.09
C ASP A 62 6.94 18.04 -19.82
N GLU A 63 6.72 16.82 -19.34
CA GLU A 63 5.71 15.92 -19.88
C GLU A 63 4.30 16.49 -19.70
N ILE A 64 3.98 16.95 -18.49
CA ILE A 64 2.68 17.54 -18.15
C ILE A 64 2.44 18.84 -18.93
N LEU A 65 3.45 19.71 -19.05
CA LEU A 65 3.32 20.96 -19.80
C LEU A 65 3.05 20.70 -21.28
N ARG A 66 3.74 19.71 -21.88
CA ARG A 66 3.46 19.29 -23.27
C ARG A 66 2.06 18.71 -23.43
N ASP A 67 1.60 17.88 -22.50
CA ASP A 67 0.24 17.32 -22.50
C ASP A 67 -0.82 18.43 -22.45
N TRP A 68 -0.54 19.53 -21.75
CA TRP A 68 -1.40 20.71 -21.69
C TRP A 68 -1.23 21.67 -22.87
N GLY A 69 -0.35 21.37 -23.83
CA GLY A 69 -0.10 22.22 -25.00
C GLY A 69 0.69 23.49 -24.70
N ILE A 70 1.40 23.53 -23.57
CA ILE A 70 2.30 24.63 -23.21
C ILE A 70 3.69 24.30 -23.75
N THR A 71 4.15 25.13 -24.69
CA THR A 71 5.47 25.02 -25.35
C THR A 71 6.40 26.14 -24.94
#